data_AF-A0A3A4ZFH8-F1
#
_entry.id   AF-A0A3A4ZFH8-F1
#
_cell.length_a   1.000
_cell.length_b   1.000
_cell.length_c   1.000
_cell.angle_alpha   90.00
_cell.angle_beta   90.00
_cell.angle_gamma   90.00
#
_symmetry.space_group_name_H-M   'P 1'
#
loop_
_entity.id
_entity.type
_entity.pdbx_description
1 polymer ?
#
loop_
_entity_poly.entity_id
_entity_poly.type
_entity_poly.pdbx_seq_one_letter_code
_entity_poly.pdbx_strand_id
1 'polypeptide(L)'
;MLPAHDRSDDPGGGANADATRGDRGFRACNPASIGASSPRCGAAQRERKVLGMEIKGLILQSRKEFVVDNFGEEAWNRVLAKLPDDDRAKLGDLILTARWYPFEIGERLDKAIVDLLGGGDQKLFEDIGAKSAKRSLGKVHKSFLTPGDPQAFLEKADVIYKFYYDTGRREYERTGPASGVLTTHEAKTFSVPDCLTVIGWYKEALRMCGARGVEIVEEECRARGGSCCRYRVTWTE
;
A
#
# COMPACT_ATOMS: atom_id res chain seq x y z
N MET A 1 49.96 -29.56 34.53
CA MET A 1 49.87 -28.12 34.23
C MET A 1 48.41 -27.83 33.97
N LEU A 2 47.56 -27.69 34.98
CA LEU A 2 47.39 -26.52 35.87
C LEU A 2 47.32 -25.16 35.14
N PRO A 3 46.39 -24.28 35.55
CA PRO A 3 45.82 -23.18 34.78
C PRO A 3 46.24 -21.80 35.35
N ALA A 4 45.71 -20.71 34.80
CA ALA A 4 45.61 -19.43 35.48
C ALA A 4 44.16 -18.94 35.27
N HIS A 5 43.30 -18.96 36.29
CA HIS A 5 43.15 -17.98 37.39
C HIS A 5 42.92 -16.54 36.91
N ASP A 6 42.07 -15.69 37.49
CA ASP A 6 40.95 -15.71 38.47
C ASP A 6 40.81 -14.23 38.92
N ARG A 7 39.65 -13.89 39.48
CA ARG A 7 39.35 -12.74 40.38
C ARG A 7 38.97 -11.41 39.72
N SER A 8 37.70 -10.99 39.78
CA SER A 8 36.76 -10.70 40.90
C SER A 8 36.82 -9.23 41.30
N ASP A 9 35.64 -8.59 41.38
CA ASP A 9 35.13 -8.01 42.63
C ASP A 9 33.81 -7.25 42.36
N ASP A 10 32.73 -7.82 42.92
CA ASP A 10 31.52 -7.15 43.45
C ASP A 10 31.92 -6.42 44.78
N PRO A 11 31.09 -5.66 45.54
CA PRO A 11 29.63 -5.66 45.61
C PRO A 11 28.92 -4.30 45.91
N GLY A 12 27.58 -4.32 45.90
CA GLY A 12 26.84 -3.83 47.06
C GLY A 12 25.73 -2.79 46.83
N GLY A 13 24.54 -3.09 47.40
CA GLY A 13 23.61 -2.05 47.88
C GLY A 13 22.13 -2.30 47.58
N GLY A 14 21.46 -3.14 48.37
CA GLY A 14 20.00 -3.32 48.35
C GLY A 14 19.24 -2.34 49.26
N ALA A 15 17.90 -2.41 49.17
CA ALA A 15 16.84 -2.01 50.14
C ALA A 15 15.61 -1.51 49.34
N ASN A 16 14.35 -1.74 49.69
CA ASN A 16 13.64 -2.63 50.62
C ASN A 16 12.15 -2.55 50.24
N ALA A 17 11.37 -3.56 50.58
CA ALA A 17 9.91 -3.52 50.49
C ALA A 17 9.28 -3.20 51.86
N ASP A 18 8.03 -2.76 51.78
CA ASP A 18 6.91 -3.02 52.70
C ASP A 18 6.45 -1.95 53.70
N ALA A 19 5.14 -2.05 53.95
CA ALA A 19 4.15 -1.13 54.49
C ALA A 19 4.28 -0.75 55.97
N THR A 20 3.62 0.34 56.39
CA THR A 20 2.45 0.30 57.31
C THR A 20 1.96 1.69 57.77
N ARG A 21 0.62 1.81 57.84
CA ARG A 21 -0.26 2.52 58.82
C ARG A 21 -0.04 3.99 59.24
N GLY A 22 -1.17 4.71 59.26
CA GLY A 22 -1.48 5.76 60.26
C GLY A 22 -2.05 7.04 59.64
N ASP A 23 -3.36 7.17 59.36
CA ASP A 23 -4.44 7.50 60.31
C ASP A 23 -4.70 9.03 60.50
N ARG A 24 -5.97 9.40 60.27
CA ARG A 24 -6.72 10.61 60.70
C ARG A 24 -6.26 12.02 60.30
N GLY A 25 -7.12 12.68 59.52
CA GLY A 25 -7.11 14.14 59.33
C GLY A 25 -8.28 14.67 58.48
N PHE A 26 -9.50 14.59 59.03
CA PHE A 26 -10.69 15.26 58.48
C PHE A 26 -10.74 16.71 58.99
N ARG A 27 -10.82 17.69 58.08
CA ARG A 27 -11.23 19.13 58.20
C ARG A 27 -10.41 19.95 57.19
N ALA A 28 -10.92 20.92 56.44
CA ALA A 28 -12.23 21.55 56.37
C ALA A 28 -12.41 22.15 54.97
N CYS A 29 -13.65 22.22 54.51
CA CYS A 29 -14.06 23.01 53.37
C CYS A 29 -13.72 24.50 53.60
N ASN A 30 -13.21 25.18 52.57
CA ASN A 30 -13.35 26.63 52.46
C ASN A 30 -13.88 26.97 51.05
N PRO A 31 -15.04 27.66 50.94
CA PRO A 31 -15.65 28.01 49.66
C PRO A 31 -15.30 29.45 49.28
N ALA A 32 -14.63 29.67 48.15
CA ALA A 32 -14.69 30.95 47.42
C ALA A 32 -13.87 30.87 46.13
N SER A 33 -14.51 30.53 45.01
CA SER A 33 -14.41 31.30 43.77
C SER A 33 -15.29 30.66 42.70
N ILE A 34 -16.40 31.36 42.47
CA ILE A 34 -17.30 31.17 41.33
C ILE A 34 -16.53 31.53 40.06
N GLY A 35 -16.50 30.65 39.08
CA GLY A 35 -15.88 30.93 37.79
C GLY A 35 -16.11 29.84 36.75
N ALA A 36 -17.13 30.06 35.93
CA ALA A 36 -17.34 29.49 34.60
C ALA A 36 -17.60 27.98 34.46
N SER A 37 -18.88 27.69 34.30
CA SER A 37 -19.41 26.60 33.49
C SER A 37 -18.75 26.50 32.11
N SER A 38 -18.33 25.29 31.72
CA SER A 38 -18.63 24.81 30.36
C SER A 38 -18.68 23.29 30.28
N PRO A 39 -19.66 22.71 29.56
CA PRO A 39 -19.85 21.28 29.42
C PRO A 39 -19.07 20.71 28.22
N ARG A 40 -18.88 19.38 28.27
CA ARG A 40 -18.73 18.42 27.17
C ARG A 40 -18.50 19.01 25.76
N CYS A 41 -17.38 18.63 25.14
CA CYS A 41 -17.44 18.26 23.73
C CYS A 41 -16.30 17.29 23.39
N GLY A 42 -16.64 16.01 23.30
CA GLY A 42 -15.85 15.09 22.50
C GLY A 42 -15.92 15.58 21.07
N ALA A 43 -14.81 16.14 20.57
CA ALA A 43 -14.64 16.31 19.15
C ALA A 43 -14.46 14.92 18.55
N ALA A 44 -15.58 14.23 18.30
CA ALA A 44 -15.62 13.21 17.27
C ALA A 44 -15.10 13.92 16.01
N GLN A 45 -13.85 13.63 15.64
CA GLN A 45 -13.34 13.91 14.32
C GLN A 45 -14.36 13.28 13.37
N ARG A 46 -15.21 14.12 12.78
CA ARG A 46 -16.02 13.72 11.65
C ARG A 46 -15.02 13.36 10.56
N GLU A 47 -14.73 12.07 10.44
CA GLU A 47 -14.04 11.51 9.30
C GLU A 47 -14.74 12.07 8.07
N ARG A 48 -14.02 12.93 7.36
CA ARG A 48 -14.49 13.48 6.10
C ARG A 48 -14.70 12.27 5.21
N LYS A 49 -15.96 11.90 4.94
CA LYS A 49 -16.32 10.79 4.06
C LYS A 49 -15.52 10.97 2.77
N VAL A 50 -14.49 10.14 2.58
CA VAL A 50 -13.68 10.18 1.37
C VAL A 50 -14.62 9.74 0.26
N LEU A 51 -14.99 10.67 -0.62
CA LEU A 51 -15.90 10.38 -1.74
C LEU A 51 -15.20 9.59 -2.86
N GLY A 52 -13.88 9.37 -2.75
CA GLY A 52 -13.03 8.64 -3.69
C GLY A 52 -12.87 7.15 -3.34
N MET A 53 -12.28 6.41 -4.27
CA MET A 53 -11.85 5.01 -4.08
C MET A 53 -10.68 4.95 -3.10
N GLU A 54 -10.57 3.85 -2.37
CA GLU A 54 -9.40 3.51 -1.57
C GLU A 54 -8.62 2.35 -2.19
N ILE A 55 -7.31 2.36 -1.96
CA ILE A 55 -6.36 1.32 -2.40
C ILE A 55 -5.67 0.70 -1.19
N LYS A 56 -5.27 -0.56 -1.32
CA LYS A 56 -4.44 -1.20 -0.29
C LYS A 56 -3.08 -0.52 -0.20
N GLY A 57 -2.61 -0.32 1.03
CA GLY A 57 -1.27 0.20 1.33
C GLY A 57 -0.15 -0.61 0.70
N LEU A 58 -0.39 -1.89 0.38
CA LEU A 58 0.52 -2.73 -0.39
C LEU A 58 0.89 -2.11 -1.75
N ILE A 59 -0.05 -1.42 -2.41
CA ILE A 59 0.21 -0.70 -3.67
C ILE A 59 1.23 0.41 -3.43
N LEU A 60 1.07 1.19 -2.37
CA LEU A 60 1.96 2.30 -2.01
C LEU A 60 3.35 1.79 -1.60
N GLN A 61 3.38 0.69 -0.83
CA GLN A 61 4.60 0.02 -0.43
C GLN A 61 5.40 -0.48 -1.65
N SER A 62 4.73 -1.01 -2.68
CA SER A 62 5.43 -1.47 -3.88
C SER A 62 6.09 -0.32 -4.66
N ARG A 63 5.54 0.89 -4.62
CA ARG A 63 6.20 2.10 -5.17
C ARG A 63 7.44 2.46 -4.37
N LYS A 64 7.35 2.51 -3.03
CA LYS A 64 8.49 2.78 -2.15
C LYS A 64 9.63 1.80 -2.43
N GLU A 65 9.31 0.51 -2.45
CA GLU A 65 10.28 -0.55 -2.74
C GLU A 65 10.90 -0.40 -4.13
N PHE A 66 10.10 -0.10 -5.15
CA PHE A 66 10.63 0.16 -6.48
C PHE A 66 11.63 1.32 -6.49
N VAL A 67 11.29 2.44 -5.86
CA VAL A 67 12.17 3.61 -5.81
C VAL A 67 13.46 3.28 -5.06
N VAL A 68 13.36 2.65 -3.90
CA VAL A 68 14.53 2.29 -3.07
C VAL A 68 15.42 1.28 -3.79
N ASP A 69 14.85 0.22 -4.36
CA ASP A 69 15.61 -0.86 -5.02
C ASP A 69 16.37 -0.36 -6.26
N ASN A 70 15.91 0.70 -6.94
CA ASN A 70 16.47 1.17 -8.21
C ASN A 70 17.23 2.50 -8.11
N PHE A 71 16.87 3.35 -7.15
CA PHE A 71 17.40 4.71 -7.02
C PHE A 71 17.89 5.05 -5.60
N GLY A 72 17.72 4.15 -4.63
CA GLY A 72 18.17 4.31 -3.24
C GLY A 72 17.21 5.09 -2.34
N GLU A 73 17.49 5.06 -1.03
CA GLU A 73 16.64 5.72 -0.01
C GLU A 73 16.60 7.24 -0.16
N GLU A 74 17.71 7.86 -0.58
CA GLU A 74 17.75 9.30 -0.85
C GLU A 74 16.79 9.72 -1.96
N ALA A 75 16.61 8.88 -2.99
CA ALA A 75 15.63 9.15 -4.03
C ALA A 75 14.20 9.07 -3.50
N TRP A 76 13.91 8.11 -2.60
CA TRP A 76 12.62 8.03 -1.93
C TRP A 76 12.32 9.27 -1.08
N ASN A 77 13.29 9.76 -0.31
CA ASN A 77 13.14 10.98 0.49
C ASN A 77 12.86 12.21 -0.39
N ARG A 78 13.52 12.30 -1.55
CA ARG A 78 13.26 13.37 -2.54
C ARG A 78 11.86 13.28 -3.15
N VAL A 79 11.35 12.08 -3.39
CA VAL A 79 9.96 11.85 -3.85
C VAL A 79 8.98 12.31 -2.77
N LEU A 80 9.16 11.86 -1.53
CA LEU A 80 8.33 12.28 -0.39
C LEU A 80 8.33 13.81 -0.19
N ALA A 81 9.48 14.46 -0.43
CA ALA A 81 9.62 15.91 -0.33
C ALA A 81 8.75 16.70 -1.32
N LYS A 82 8.27 16.08 -2.40
CA LYS A 82 7.36 16.68 -3.38
C LYS A 82 5.87 16.52 -3.02
N LEU A 83 5.55 15.69 -2.03
CA LEU A 83 4.18 15.43 -1.63
C LEU A 83 3.70 16.43 -0.57
N PRO A 84 2.38 16.70 -0.51
CA PRO A 84 1.78 17.43 0.60
C PRO A 84 2.12 16.81 1.96
N ASP A 85 2.22 17.62 3.01
CA ASP A 85 2.61 17.17 4.36
C ASP A 85 1.71 16.03 4.88
N ASP A 86 0.41 16.11 4.61
CA ASP A 86 -0.57 15.08 4.98
C ASP A 86 -0.29 13.72 4.32
N ASP A 87 0.19 13.70 3.07
CA ASP A 87 0.52 12.45 2.36
C ASP A 87 1.88 11.92 2.82
N ARG A 88 2.83 12.82 3.02
CA ARG A 88 4.16 12.50 3.55
C ARG A 88 4.06 11.81 4.91
N ALA A 89 3.19 12.30 5.79
CA ALA A 89 2.93 11.67 7.09
C ALA A 89 2.37 10.24 6.96
N LYS A 90 1.62 9.93 5.89
CA LYS A 90 1.06 8.59 5.63
C LYS A 90 2.06 7.65 4.94
N LEU A 91 3.11 8.19 4.31
CA LEU A 91 4.07 7.44 3.49
C LEU A 91 5.50 7.40 4.06
N GLY A 92 5.79 8.20 5.07
CA GLY A 92 7.14 8.41 5.64
C GLY A 92 7.72 7.15 6.29
N ASP A 93 7.42 6.96 7.58
CA ASP A 93 8.10 5.96 8.41
C ASP A 93 7.70 4.52 8.05
N LEU A 94 6.40 4.24 8.06
CA LEU A 94 5.88 2.89 7.83
C LEU A 94 4.57 2.93 7.04
N ILE A 95 4.55 2.27 5.88
CA ILE A 95 3.34 2.05 5.10
C ILE A 95 2.71 0.74 5.57
N LEU A 96 1.56 0.83 6.25
CA LEU A 96 0.81 -0.35 6.68
C LEU A 96 0.13 -1.00 5.47
N THR A 97 0.66 -2.12 4.99
CA THR A 97 0.24 -2.75 3.71
C THR A 97 -1.21 -3.24 3.70
N ALA A 98 -1.75 -3.66 4.85
CA ALA A 98 -3.12 -4.16 4.98
C ALA A 98 -4.19 -3.05 5.06
N ARG A 99 -3.79 -1.81 5.38
CA ARG A 99 -4.68 -0.67 5.55
C ARG A 99 -5.15 -0.12 4.19
N TRP A 100 -6.33 0.50 4.17
CA TRP A 100 -6.86 1.25 3.04
C TRP A 100 -6.40 2.71 3.08
N TYR A 101 -6.04 3.25 1.91
CA TYR A 101 -5.57 4.63 1.73
C TYR A 101 -6.35 5.27 0.58
N PRO A 102 -6.63 6.59 0.64
CA PRO A 102 -7.23 7.31 -0.48
C PRO A 102 -6.41 7.13 -1.76
N PHE A 103 -7.08 6.80 -2.87
CA PHE A 103 -6.45 6.57 -4.18
C PHE A 103 -5.58 7.75 -4.62
N GLU A 104 -6.00 8.98 -4.33
CA GLU A 104 -5.31 10.20 -4.77
C GLU A 104 -3.92 10.35 -4.14
N ILE A 105 -3.64 9.68 -3.01
CA ILE A 105 -2.28 9.59 -2.46
C ILE A 105 -1.38 8.81 -3.43
N GLY A 106 -1.87 7.68 -3.92
CA GLY A 106 -1.16 6.86 -4.90
C GLY A 106 -0.94 7.61 -6.21
N GLU A 107 -1.95 8.34 -6.68
CA GLU A 107 -1.84 9.16 -7.89
C GLU A 107 -0.76 10.25 -7.76
N ARG A 108 -0.75 11.00 -6.65
CA ARG A 108 0.27 12.03 -6.42
C ARG A 108 1.67 11.43 -6.24
N LEU A 109 1.75 10.27 -5.58
CA LEU A 109 3.00 9.53 -5.44
C LEU A 109 3.55 9.08 -6.81
N ASP A 110 2.71 8.44 -7.62
CA ASP A 110 3.06 7.98 -8.97
C ASP A 110 3.54 9.17 -9.83
N LYS A 111 2.82 10.31 -9.79
CA LYS A 111 3.24 11.53 -10.47
C LYS A 111 4.62 12.01 -10.00
N ALA A 112 4.85 12.09 -8.70
CA ALA A 112 6.13 12.53 -8.15
C ALA A 112 7.30 11.61 -8.56
N ILE A 113 7.07 10.29 -8.62
CA ILE A 113 8.07 9.31 -9.06
C ILE A 113 8.45 9.55 -10.53
N VAL A 114 7.48 9.66 -11.42
CA VAL A 114 7.78 9.85 -12.86
C VAL A 114 8.39 11.22 -13.15
N ASP A 115 7.93 12.27 -12.50
CA ASP A 115 8.48 13.62 -12.69
C ASP A 115 9.96 13.70 -12.23
N LEU A 116 10.32 13.00 -11.16
CA LEU A 116 11.67 13.07 -10.57
C LEU A 116 12.66 12.03 -11.12
N LEU A 117 12.18 10.80 -11.36
CA LEU A 117 13.04 9.63 -11.61
C LEU A 117 12.81 9.04 -13.00
N GLY A 118 11.61 9.19 -13.55
CA GLY A 118 11.25 8.67 -14.88
C GLY A 118 11.53 9.63 -16.04
N GLY A 119 11.97 10.87 -15.76
CA GLY A 119 12.15 11.88 -16.81
C GLY A 119 10.86 12.19 -17.59
N GLY A 120 9.69 11.93 -16.98
CA GLY A 120 8.39 12.03 -17.64
C GLY A 120 7.96 10.78 -18.44
N ASP A 121 8.79 9.74 -18.53
CA ASP A 121 8.43 8.49 -19.23
C ASP A 121 7.48 7.65 -18.38
N GLN A 122 6.23 7.56 -18.83
CA GLN A 122 5.18 6.79 -18.16
C GLN A 122 5.37 5.28 -18.32
N LYS A 123 6.22 4.80 -19.23
CA LYS A 123 6.52 3.36 -19.36
C LYS A 123 7.12 2.76 -18.10
N LEU A 124 7.73 3.59 -17.25
CA LEU A 124 8.22 3.19 -15.93
C LEU A 124 7.14 2.51 -15.07
N PHE A 125 5.86 2.85 -15.26
CA PHE A 125 4.76 2.23 -14.52
C PHE A 125 4.54 0.76 -14.87
N GLU A 126 4.80 0.35 -16.11
CA GLU A 126 4.77 -1.08 -16.45
C GLU A 126 5.85 -1.84 -15.69
N ASP A 127 7.05 -1.26 -15.55
CA ASP A 127 8.15 -1.87 -14.76
C ASP A 127 7.84 -1.92 -13.27
N ILE A 128 7.21 -0.87 -12.72
CA ILE A 128 6.71 -0.84 -11.34
C ILE A 128 5.70 -1.97 -11.14
N GLY A 129 4.73 -2.09 -12.05
CA GLY A 129 3.71 -3.14 -12.03
C GLY A 129 4.32 -4.55 -12.06
N ALA A 130 5.26 -4.79 -12.97
CA ALA A 130 5.93 -6.07 -13.12
C ALA A 130 6.73 -6.44 -11.86
N LYS A 131 7.56 -5.53 -11.33
CA LYS A 131 8.31 -5.79 -10.09
C LYS A 131 7.38 -6.01 -8.90
N SER A 132 6.29 -5.24 -8.80
CA SER A 132 5.26 -5.41 -7.78
C SER A 132 4.61 -6.80 -7.85
N ALA A 133 4.22 -7.26 -9.05
CA ALA A 133 3.66 -8.60 -9.26
C ALA A 133 4.64 -9.69 -8.84
N LYS A 134 5.87 -9.65 -9.37
CA LYS A 134 6.91 -10.64 -9.07
C LYS A 134 7.13 -10.82 -7.58
N ARG A 135 7.15 -9.72 -6.82
CA ARG A 135 7.36 -9.74 -5.37
C ARG A 135 6.12 -10.22 -4.61
N SER A 136 4.94 -9.66 -4.91
CA SER A 136 3.73 -9.95 -4.13
C SER A 136 3.21 -11.36 -4.43
N LEU A 137 3.12 -11.73 -5.72
CA LEU A 137 2.68 -13.05 -6.17
C LEU A 137 3.72 -14.13 -5.92
N GLY A 138 5.02 -13.79 -5.91
CA GLY A 138 6.08 -14.74 -5.56
C GLY A 138 6.17 -15.07 -4.07
N LYS A 139 5.48 -14.31 -3.20
CA LYS A 139 5.58 -14.44 -1.74
C LYS A 139 4.19 -14.56 -1.10
N VAL A 140 3.67 -13.43 -0.62
CA VAL A 140 2.51 -13.35 0.28
C VAL A 140 1.17 -13.60 -0.42
N HIS A 141 1.10 -13.41 -1.75
CA HIS A 141 -0.13 -13.53 -2.53
C HIS A 141 -0.03 -14.60 -3.63
N LYS A 142 0.80 -15.62 -3.41
CA LYS A 142 0.99 -16.74 -4.35
C LYS A 142 -0.29 -17.49 -4.72
N SER A 143 -1.31 -17.46 -3.86
CA SER A 143 -2.61 -18.09 -4.10
C SER A 143 -3.40 -17.48 -5.26
N PHE A 144 -3.07 -16.24 -5.66
CA PHE A 144 -3.68 -15.63 -6.84
C PHE A 144 -3.18 -16.29 -8.12
N LEU A 145 -1.94 -16.78 -8.18
CA LEU A 145 -1.43 -17.46 -9.36
C LEU A 145 -2.13 -18.80 -9.61
N THR A 146 -2.20 -19.18 -10.88
CA THR A 146 -2.51 -20.55 -11.30
C THR A 146 -1.38 -21.03 -12.23
N PRO A 147 -0.30 -21.61 -11.67
CA PRO A 147 0.85 -22.02 -12.47
C PRO A 147 0.44 -23.05 -13.55
N GLY A 148 0.87 -22.81 -14.79
CA GLY A 148 0.55 -23.65 -15.95
C GLY A 148 -0.82 -23.37 -16.57
N ASP A 149 -1.64 -22.48 -15.99
CA ASP A 149 -2.96 -22.15 -16.52
C ASP A 149 -3.21 -20.62 -16.47
N PRO A 150 -2.74 -19.89 -17.49
CA PRO A 150 -2.95 -18.45 -17.61
C PRO A 150 -4.44 -18.05 -17.63
N GLN A 151 -5.30 -18.92 -18.14
CA GLN A 151 -6.74 -18.65 -18.24
C GLN A 151 -7.42 -18.70 -16.88
N ALA A 152 -7.19 -19.77 -16.12
CA ALA A 152 -7.71 -19.88 -14.76
C ALA A 152 -7.13 -18.81 -13.82
N PHE A 153 -5.95 -18.27 -14.14
CA PHE A 153 -5.44 -17.07 -13.46
C PHE A 153 -6.28 -15.82 -13.81
N LEU A 154 -6.53 -15.56 -15.09
CA LEU A 154 -7.32 -14.40 -15.53
C LEU A 154 -8.77 -14.45 -15.04
N GLU A 155 -9.36 -15.63 -14.91
CA GLU A 155 -10.69 -15.83 -14.32
C GLU A 155 -10.79 -15.35 -12.85
N LYS A 156 -9.65 -15.18 -12.15
CA LYS A 156 -9.60 -14.59 -10.80
C LYS A 156 -9.57 -13.05 -10.80
N ALA A 157 -9.71 -12.39 -11.95
CA ALA A 157 -9.55 -10.94 -12.07
C ALA A 157 -10.40 -10.13 -11.08
N ASP A 158 -11.67 -10.51 -10.87
CA ASP A 158 -12.56 -9.80 -9.94
C ASP A 158 -12.09 -9.94 -8.47
N VAL A 159 -11.68 -11.14 -8.08
CA VAL A 159 -11.15 -11.42 -6.72
C VAL A 159 -9.86 -10.64 -6.47
N ILE A 160 -8.95 -10.64 -7.44
CA ILE A 160 -7.69 -9.89 -7.38
C ILE A 160 -7.98 -8.40 -7.29
N TYR A 161 -8.93 -7.90 -8.09
CA TYR A 161 -9.30 -6.48 -8.08
C TYR A 161 -9.81 -6.04 -6.71
N LYS A 162 -10.80 -6.74 -6.15
CA LYS A 162 -11.40 -6.44 -4.84
C LYS A 162 -10.41 -6.56 -3.68
N PHE A 163 -9.32 -7.30 -3.86
CA PHE A 163 -8.25 -7.34 -2.88
C PHE A 163 -7.49 -6.01 -2.80
N TYR A 164 -7.26 -5.36 -3.95
CA TYR A 164 -6.45 -4.16 -4.06
C TYR A 164 -7.24 -2.85 -4.01
N TYR A 165 -8.50 -2.86 -4.45
CA TYR A 165 -9.38 -1.70 -4.59
C TYR A 165 -10.69 -1.92 -3.82
N ASP A 166 -11.21 -0.88 -3.18
CA ASP A 166 -12.42 -0.96 -2.35
C ASP A 166 -13.74 -0.84 -3.16
N THR A 167 -13.68 -0.25 -4.35
CA THR A 167 -14.82 0.05 -5.20
C THR A 167 -14.56 -0.29 -6.66
N GLY A 168 -15.61 -0.66 -7.37
CA GLY A 168 -15.53 -1.15 -8.74
C GLY A 168 -15.36 -2.66 -8.82
N ARG A 169 -15.16 -3.15 -10.04
CA ARG A 169 -14.89 -4.56 -10.33
C ARG A 169 -14.09 -4.72 -11.60
N ARG A 170 -13.42 -5.86 -11.75
CA ARG A 170 -12.73 -6.23 -12.99
C ARG A 170 -13.20 -7.57 -13.49
N GLU A 171 -13.78 -7.56 -14.67
CA GLU A 171 -14.28 -8.76 -15.33
C GLU A 171 -13.24 -9.25 -16.33
N TYR A 172 -13.23 -10.57 -16.53
CA TYR A 172 -12.45 -11.23 -17.55
C TYR A 172 -13.38 -11.97 -18.50
N GLU A 173 -13.24 -11.71 -19.79
CA GLU A 173 -13.91 -12.43 -20.86
C GLU A 173 -12.86 -13.21 -21.67
N ARG A 174 -13.04 -14.52 -21.76
CA ARG A 174 -12.18 -15.37 -22.60
C ARG A 174 -12.58 -15.19 -24.07
N THR A 175 -11.62 -14.80 -24.92
CA THR A 175 -11.85 -14.65 -26.37
C THR A 175 -11.22 -15.77 -27.20
N GLY A 176 -10.40 -16.63 -26.59
CA GLY A 176 -9.82 -17.81 -27.24
C GLY A 176 -8.91 -18.59 -26.28
N PRO A 177 -8.16 -19.60 -26.77
CA PRO A 177 -7.26 -20.41 -25.92
C PRO A 177 -6.13 -19.60 -25.27
N ALA A 178 -5.55 -18.64 -26.02
CA ALA A 178 -4.45 -17.79 -25.57
C ALA A 178 -4.79 -16.29 -25.66
N SER A 179 -6.06 -15.94 -25.45
CA SER A 179 -6.53 -14.55 -25.47
C SER A 179 -7.76 -14.31 -24.59
N GLY A 180 -7.91 -13.06 -24.17
CA GLY A 180 -9.11 -12.57 -23.50
C GLY A 180 -9.10 -11.06 -23.31
N VAL A 181 -10.13 -10.54 -22.66
CA VAL A 181 -10.33 -9.11 -22.41
C VAL A 181 -10.59 -8.89 -20.93
N LEU A 182 -9.84 -7.96 -20.34
CA LEU A 182 -10.09 -7.46 -18.99
C LEU A 182 -10.81 -6.12 -19.06
N THR A 183 -11.94 -5.98 -18.37
CA THR A 183 -12.68 -4.71 -18.32
C THR A 183 -12.91 -4.28 -16.88
N THR A 184 -12.59 -3.01 -16.58
CA THR A 184 -12.83 -2.41 -15.26
C THR A 184 -14.07 -1.54 -15.29
N HIS A 185 -15.00 -1.82 -14.37
CA HIS A 185 -16.27 -1.09 -14.23
C HIS A 185 -16.33 -0.40 -12.87
N GLU A 186 -17.11 0.67 -12.79
CA GLU A 186 -17.58 1.29 -11.54
C GLU A 186 -16.51 1.79 -10.56
N ALA A 187 -15.22 1.80 -10.93
CA ALA A 187 -14.22 2.45 -10.10
C ALA A 187 -14.43 3.97 -10.09
N LYS A 188 -14.51 4.57 -8.90
CA LYS A 188 -14.86 5.99 -8.77
C LYS A 188 -13.72 6.93 -9.16
N THR A 189 -12.49 6.47 -9.04
CA THR A 189 -11.29 7.21 -9.42
C THR A 189 -10.38 6.34 -10.27
N PHE A 190 -9.56 7.01 -11.09
CA PHE A 190 -8.70 6.37 -12.08
C PHE A 190 -7.60 7.33 -12.52
N SER A 191 -6.47 6.77 -12.96
CA SER A 191 -5.37 7.53 -13.54
C SER A 191 -4.69 6.71 -14.64
N VAL A 192 -4.01 7.38 -15.57
CA VAL A 192 -3.18 6.71 -16.59
C VAL A 192 -2.06 5.87 -15.95
N PRO A 193 -1.31 6.39 -14.94
CA PRO A 193 -0.31 5.59 -14.22
C PRO A 193 -0.83 4.28 -13.63
N ASP A 194 -2.04 4.29 -13.06
CA ASP A 194 -2.66 3.10 -12.50
C ASP A 194 -2.92 2.04 -13.59
N CYS A 195 -3.46 2.46 -14.73
CA CYS A 195 -3.73 1.58 -15.88
C CYS A 195 -2.43 0.94 -16.41
N LEU A 196 -1.35 1.72 -16.54
CA LEU A 196 -0.04 1.21 -16.97
C LEU A 196 0.58 0.25 -15.95
N THR A 197 0.43 0.54 -14.66
CA THR A 197 0.88 -0.37 -13.60
C THR A 197 0.12 -1.70 -13.64
N VAL A 198 -1.19 -1.64 -13.86
CA VAL A 198 -2.04 -2.84 -14.04
C VAL A 198 -1.55 -3.68 -15.22
N ILE A 199 -1.25 -3.05 -16.36
CA ILE A 199 -0.71 -3.73 -17.55
C ILE A 199 0.59 -4.47 -17.21
N GLY A 200 1.56 -3.78 -16.60
CA GLY A 200 2.81 -4.39 -16.18
C GLY A 200 2.64 -5.55 -15.20
N TRP A 201 1.71 -5.39 -14.25
CA TRP A 201 1.40 -6.39 -13.24
C TRP A 201 0.83 -7.67 -13.85
N TYR A 202 -0.17 -7.56 -14.75
CA TYR A 202 -0.75 -8.73 -15.42
C TYR A 202 0.24 -9.38 -16.39
N LYS A 203 1.05 -8.61 -17.12
CA LYS A 203 2.10 -9.16 -17.99
C LYS A 203 3.04 -10.08 -17.21
N GLU A 204 3.51 -9.65 -16.05
CA GLU A 204 4.39 -10.46 -15.22
C GLU A 204 3.65 -11.66 -14.60
N ALA A 205 2.46 -11.46 -14.06
CA ALA A 205 1.68 -12.55 -13.47
C ALA A 205 1.37 -13.67 -14.48
N LEU A 206 1.06 -13.33 -15.74
CA LEU A 206 0.85 -14.29 -16.81
C LEU A 206 2.12 -15.09 -17.13
N ARG A 207 3.30 -14.43 -17.15
CA ARG A 207 4.59 -15.13 -17.28
C ARG A 207 4.83 -16.10 -16.13
N MET A 208 4.51 -15.70 -14.90
CA MET A 208 4.58 -16.58 -13.72
C MET A 208 3.59 -17.76 -13.80
N CYS A 209 2.53 -17.63 -14.58
CA CYS A 209 1.59 -18.70 -14.91
C CYS A 209 2.03 -19.57 -16.11
N GLY A 210 3.21 -19.31 -16.70
CA GLY A 210 3.76 -20.10 -17.81
C GLY A 210 3.52 -19.51 -19.21
N ALA A 211 2.80 -18.39 -19.32
CA ALA A 211 2.59 -17.72 -20.59
C ALA A 211 3.89 -17.12 -21.14
N ARG A 212 4.09 -17.21 -22.45
CA ARG A 212 5.16 -16.55 -23.20
C ARG A 212 4.58 -15.48 -24.12
N GLY A 213 5.43 -14.59 -24.65
CA GLY A 213 5.01 -13.57 -25.62
C GLY A 213 3.78 -12.75 -25.17
N VAL A 214 3.68 -12.44 -23.87
CA VAL A 214 2.49 -11.78 -23.30
C VAL A 214 2.41 -10.34 -23.80
N GLU A 215 1.33 -10.05 -24.51
CA GLU A 215 0.97 -8.72 -25.00
C GLU A 215 -0.35 -8.26 -24.37
N ILE A 216 -0.38 -7.01 -23.94
CA ILE A 216 -1.58 -6.37 -23.40
C ILE A 216 -1.71 -5.00 -24.05
N VAL A 217 -2.84 -4.77 -24.71
CA VAL A 217 -3.18 -3.52 -25.39
C VAL A 217 -4.30 -2.82 -24.62
N GLU A 218 -4.07 -1.57 -24.20
CA GLU A 218 -5.11 -0.67 -23.68
C GLU A 218 -6.01 -0.23 -24.84
N GLU A 219 -7.21 -0.81 -24.93
CA GLU A 219 -8.18 -0.48 -25.99
C GLU A 219 -9.03 0.73 -25.62
N GLU A 220 -9.31 0.91 -24.32
CA GLU A 220 -10.09 2.01 -23.79
C GLU A 220 -9.58 2.37 -22.40
N CYS A 221 -9.54 3.66 -22.08
CA CYS A 221 -9.07 4.15 -20.79
C CYS A 221 -9.90 5.34 -20.32
N ARG A 222 -10.48 5.23 -19.12
CA ARG A 222 -11.28 6.32 -18.53
C ARG A 222 -10.48 7.59 -18.30
N ALA A 223 -9.20 7.44 -17.93
CA ALA A 223 -8.31 8.58 -17.76
C ALA A 223 -7.99 9.29 -19.09
N ARG A 224 -8.35 8.68 -20.24
CA ARG A 224 -8.24 9.26 -21.59
C ARG A 224 -9.60 9.57 -22.21
N GLY A 225 -10.67 9.62 -21.40
CA GLY A 225 -12.03 9.95 -21.86
C GLY A 225 -12.90 8.75 -22.26
N GLY A 226 -12.41 7.52 -22.07
CA GLY A 226 -13.21 6.31 -22.24
C GLY A 226 -14.30 6.15 -21.17
N SER A 227 -15.27 5.27 -21.45
CA SER A 227 -16.32 4.86 -20.51
C SER A 227 -15.82 3.81 -19.51
N CYS A 228 -14.83 3.01 -19.90
CA CYS A 228 -14.23 1.96 -19.06
C CYS A 228 -12.71 1.87 -19.28
N CYS A 229 -12.02 1.08 -18.46
CA CYS A 229 -10.64 0.66 -18.74
C CYS A 229 -10.67 -0.77 -19.28
N ARG A 230 -10.38 -0.94 -20.57
CA ARG A 230 -10.43 -2.22 -21.28
C ARG A 230 -9.05 -2.59 -21.80
N TYR A 231 -8.64 -3.82 -21.54
CA TYR A 231 -7.35 -4.35 -21.94
C TYR A 231 -7.54 -5.67 -22.69
N ARG A 232 -7.09 -5.73 -23.93
CA ARG A 232 -7.00 -6.99 -24.67
C ARG A 232 -5.68 -7.66 -24.35
N VAL A 233 -5.77 -8.92 -23.95
CA VAL A 233 -4.66 -9.75 -23.48
C VAL A 233 -4.46 -10.89 -24.46
N THR A 234 -3.23 -11.11 -24.90
CA THR A 234 -2.85 -12.24 -25.75
C THR A 234 -1.51 -12.81 -25.28
N TRP A 235 -1.31 -14.11 -25.44
CA TRP A 235 -0.03 -14.75 -25.14
C TRP A 235 0.22 -15.95 -26.05
N THR A 236 1.39 -16.55 -25.92
CA THR A 236 1.74 -17.85 -26.51
C THR A 236 2.03 -18.87 -25.41
N GLU A 237 1.72 -20.13 -25.69
CA GLU A 237 2.07 -21.25 -24.80
C GLU A 237 3.52 -21.67 -24.95
#